data_AF-A0A530LD66-F1
#
_entry.id   AF-A0A530LD66-F1
#
_cell.length_a   1.000
_cell.length_b   1.000
_cell.length_c   1.000
_cell.angle_alpha   90.00
_cell.angle_beta   90.00
_cell.angle_gamma   90.00
#
_symmetry.space_group_name_H-M   'P 1'
#
loop_
_entity.id
_entity.type
_entity.pdbx_description
1 polymer ?
#
loop_
_entity_poly.entity_id
_entity_poly.type
_entity_poly.pdbx_seq_one_letter_code
_entity_poly.pdbx_strand_id
1 'polypeptide(L)'
;MISRRTVLGLMASAFLPGTLRAGDLEPEFLEPQLKARALPALAERLPKRPRALNLAAMGRQPGQYGGTLRTIIGSQKDIRMMTIY
;
A
#
# COMPACT_ATOMS: atom_id res chain seq x y z
N MET A 1 -45.17 -17.01 0.20
CA MET A 1 -45.15 -16.71 1.64
C MET A 1 -43.74 -16.36 2.06
N ILE A 2 -43.49 -15.15 2.53
CA ILE A 2 -42.17 -14.74 3.04
C ILE A 2 -41.99 -15.40 4.42
N SER A 3 -40.92 -16.18 4.58
CA SER A 3 -40.61 -16.88 5.83
C SER A 3 -39.79 -15.97 6.75
N ARG A 4 -39.92 -16.16 8.06
CA ARG A 4 -39.10 -15.45 9.07
C ARG A 4 -37.59 -15.58 8.77
N ARG A 5 -37.16 -16.71 8.19
CA ARG A 5 -35.78 -16.94 7.78
C ARG A 5 -35.35 -16.03 6.62
N THR A 6 -36.25 -15.78 5.66
CA THR A 6 -35.98 -14.87 4.53
C THR A 6 -35.93 -13.42 4.99
N VAL A 7 -36.77 -13.02 5.95
CA VAL A 7 -36.72 -11.67 6.55
C VAL A 7 -35.44 -11.46 7.35
N LEU A 8 -35.02 -12.45 8.15
CA LEU A 8 -33.77 -12.38 8.93
C LEU A 8 -32.54 -12.33 8.03
N GLY A 9 -32.51 -13.12 6.95
CA GLY A 9 -31.43 -13.08 5.97
C GLY A 9 -31.31 -11.72 5.28
N LEU A 10 -32.44 -11.09 4.97
CA LEU A 10 -32.49 -9.78 4.30
C LEU A 10 -32.16 -8.61 5.24
N MET A 11 -32.49 -8.72 6.54
CA MET A 11 -32.00 -7.76 7.53
C MET A 11 -30.50 -7.91 7.78
N ALA A 12 -29.97 -9.15 7.83
CA ALA A 12 -28.55 -9.38 8.05
C ALA A 12 -27.67 -8.79 6.92
N SER A 13 -28.14 -8.83 5.66
CA SER A 13 -27.42 -8.23 4.53
C SER A 13 -27.46 -6.70 4.52
N ALA A 14 -28.53 -6.09 5.04
CA ALA A 14 -28.66 -4.63 5.13
C ALA A 14 -27.80 -4.00 6.26
N PHE A 15 -27.46 -4.78 7.30
CA PHE A 15 -26.67 -4.33 8.45
C PHE A 15 -25.19 -4.70 8.41
N LEU A 16 -24.66 -5.18 7.29
CA LEU A 16 -23.22 -5.34 7.09
C LEU A 16 -22.66 -4.07 6.43
N PRO A 17 -22.19 -3.06 7.19
CA PRO A 17 -21.39 -1.98 6.63
C PRO A 17 -20.03 -2.56 6.24
N GLY A 18 -19.96 -3.20 5.08
CA GLY A 18 -18.71 -3.55 4.44
C GLY A 18 -18.09 -2.30 3.84
N THR A 19 -17.64 -1.35 4.66
CA THR A 19 -16.70 -0.34 4.16
C THR A 19 -15.39 -1.08 3.89
N LEU A 20 -15.26 -1.64 2.69
CA LEU A 20 -13.98 -2.05 2.13
C LEU A 20 -13.15 -0.77 1.99
N ARG A 21 -12.49 -0.37 3.08
CA ARG A 21 -11.40 0.58 2.99
C ARG A 21 -10.30 -0.15 2.26
N ALA A 22 -9.87 0.41 1.13
CA ALA A 22 -8.62 -0.01 0.52
C ALA A 22 -7.58 0.00 1.64
N GLY A 23 -6.99 -1.17 1.91
CA GLY A 23 -5.98 -1.30 2.96
C GLY A 23 -4.87 -0.29 2.72
N ASP A 24 -4.24 0.19 3.80
CA ASP A 24 -3.06 1.02 3.67
C ASP A 24 -2.06 0.31 2.74
N LEU A 25 -1.63 0.99 1.68
CA LEU A 25 -0.65 0.49 0.71
C LEU A 25 0.74 0.47 1.36
N GLU A 26 0.90 -0.37 2.38
CA GLU A 26 2.14 -0.57 3.11
C GLU A 26 2.86 -1.83 2.60
N PRO A 27 4.17 -1.73 2.31
CA PRO A 27 4.97 -2.90 1.98
C PRO A 27 5.09 -3.87 3.17
N GLU A 28 5.07 -5.17 2.89
CA GLU A 28 5.21 -6.23 3.90
C GLU A 28 6.49 -6.09 4.74
N PHE A 29 7.59 -5.67 4.11
CA PHE A 29 8.88 -5.50 4.81
C PHE A 29 8.88 -4.37 5.86
N LEU A 30 7.86 -3.51 5.89
CA LEU A 30 7.68 -2.49 6.94
C LEU A 30 6.81 -2.97 8.10
N GLU A 31 6.10 -4.09 7.97
CA GLU A 31 5.20 -4.58 9.01
C GLU A 31 5.84 -4.74 10.39
N PRO A 32 7.07 -5.28 10.54
CA PRO A 32 7.68 -5.45 11.86
C PRO A 32 7.88 -4.10 12.57
N GLN A 33 8.23 -3.06 11.82
CA GLN A 33 8.47 -1.72 12.36
C GLN A 33 7.16 -1.02 12.75
N LEU A 34 6.10 -1.21 11.95
CA LEU A 34 4.76 -0.72 12.25
C LEU A 34 4.20 -1.39 13.52
N LYS A 35 4.35 -2.72 13.64
CA LYS A 35 3.94 -3.49 14.82
C LYS A 35 4.72 -3.06 16.08
N ALA A 36 6.02 -2.79 15.92
CA ALA A 36 6.87 -2.28 17.00
C ALA A 36 6.62 -0.80 17.35
N ARG A 37 5.75 -0.09 16.61
CA ARG A 37 5.53 1.37 16.72
C ARG A 37 6.81 2.19 16.54
N ALA A 38 7.81 1.63 15.87
CA ALA A 38 9.04 2.32 15.50
C ALA A 38 8.85 3.22 14.26
N LEU A 39 7.79 2.98 13.50
CA LEU A 39 7.43 3.74 12.31
C LEU A 39 5.97 4.24 12.42
N PRO A 40 5.70 5.55 12.21
CA PRO A 40 4.34 6.09 12.18
C PRO A 40 3.51 5.52 11.03
N ALA A 41 2.19 5.65 11.09
CA ALA A 41 1.29 5.20 10.02
C ALA A 41 1.54 5.96 8.70
N LEU A 42 1.27 5.32 7.55
CA LEU A 42 1.53 5.90 6.22
C LEU A 42 0.95 7.32 6.04
N ALA A 43 -0.28 7.55 6.51
CA ALA A 43 -0.96 8.84 6.40
C ALA A 43 -0.22 9.99 7.11
N GLU A 44 0.54 9.68 8.16
CA GLU A 44 1.34 10.66 8.90
C GLU A 44 2.70 10.91 8.25
N ARG A 45 3.22 9.94 7.48
CA ARG A 45 4.50 10.05 6.77
C ARG A 45 4.38 10.79 5.44
N LEU A 46 3.22 10.72 4.79
CA LEU A 46 2.99 11.38 3.52
C LEU A 46 2.83 12.90 3.69
N PRO A 47 3.37 13.71 2.76
CA PRO A 47 3.09 15.14 2.75
C PRO A 47 1.61 15.40 2.45
N LYS A 48 1.10 16.56 2.86
CA LYS A 48 -0.32 16.97 2.63
C LYS A 48 -0.78 16.85 1.18
N ARG A 49 0.14 17.04 0.23
CA ARG A 49 -0.11 16.91 -1.21
C ARG A 49 0.97 16.01 -1.82
N PRO A 50 0.76 14.68 -1.82
CA PRO A 50 1.70 13.75 -2.43
C PRO A 50 1.70 13.92 -3.95
N ARG A 51 2.85 13.68 -4.57
CA ARG A 51 2.93 13.59 -6.03
C ARG A 51 2.32 12.26 -6.48
N ALA A 52 1.17 12.31 -7.13
CA ALA A 52 0.56 11.16 -7.79
C ALA A 52 1.07 11.05 -9.23
N LEU A 53 1.61 9.89 -9.62
CA LEU A 53 2.03 9.63 -11.00
C LEU A 53 0.90 8.90 -11.76
N ASN A 54 0.55 9.41 -12.94
CA ASN A 54 -0.35 8.72 -13.86
C ASN A 54 0.43 7.71 -14.71
N LEU A 55 0.50 6.47 -14.23
CA LEU A 55 1.22 5.40 -14.93
C LEU A 55 0.58 5.01 -16.27
N ALA A 56 -0.75 5.09 -16.37
CA ALA A 56 -1.47 4.76 -17.60
C ALA A 56 -1.12 5.73 -18.74
N ALA A 57 -1.01 7.04 -18.43
CA ALA A 57 -0.54 8.04 -19.40
C ALA A 57 0.90 7.81 -19.88
N MET A 58 1.69 7.05 -19.11
CA MET A 58 3.06 6.66 -19.47
C MET A 58 3.12 5.30 -20.20
N GLY A 59 1.98 4.67 -20.49
CA GLY A 59 1.93 3.32 -21.06
C GLY A 59 2.42 2.23 -20.11
N ARG A 60 2.32 2.45 -18.80
CA ARG A 60 2.81 1.53 -17.75
C ARG A 60 1.64 1.05 -16.88
N GLN A 61 1.89 -0.03 -16.16
CA GLN A 61 0.98 -0.59 -15.17
C GLN A 61 1.51 -0.35 -13.75
N PRO A 62 0.63 -0.25 -12.74
CA PRO A 62 1.04 -0.25 -11.33
C PRO A 62 1.90 -1.48 -10.99
N GLY A 63 2.99 -1.25 -10.27
CA GLY A 63 3.87 -2.32 -9.81
C GLY A 63 3.41 -2.95 -8.49
N GLN A 64 4.18 -3.95 -8.05
CA GLN A 64 4.04 -4.58 -6.74
C GLN A 64 5.29 -4.28 -5.91
N TYR A 65 5.13 -4.18 -4.59
CA TYR A 65 6.26 -3.98 -3.68
C TYR A 65 7.14 -5.22 -3.57
N GLY A 66 8.43 -5.02 -3.30
CA GLY A 66 9.39 -6.09 -3.00
C GLY A 66 10.43 -6.31 -4.09
N GLY A 67 11.16 -7.43 -3.94
CA GLY A 67 12.30 -7.77 -4.78
C GLY A 67 13.61 -7.10 -4.38
N THR A 68 14.70 -7.52 -5.02
CA THR A 68 16.04 -6.97 -4.81
C THR A 68 16.63 -6.53 -6.14
N LEU A 69 16.93 -5.24 -6.28
CA LEU A 69 17.60 -4.71 -7.46
C LEU A 69 19.10 -5.00 -7.35
N ARG A 70 19.60 -5.84 -8.26
CA ARG A 70 21.03 -6.15 -8.39
C ARG A 70 21.61 -5.29 -9.50
N THR A 71 22.38 -4.28 -9.11
CA THR A 71 22.99 -3.32 -10.03
C THR A 71 24.51 -3.43 -9.98
N ILE A 72 25.18 -3.23 -11.12
CA ILE A 72 26.64 -3.13 -11.21
C ILE A 72 27.01 -1.65 -11.25
N ILE A 73 27.97 -1.27 -10.41
CA ILE A 73 28.56 0.07 -10.37
C ILE A 73 29.95 -0.03 -10.98
N GLY A 74 30.12 0.47 -12.20
CA GLY A 74 31.30 0.19 -13.02
C GLY A 74 32.25 1.37 -13.21
N SER A 75 31.75 2.61 -13.20
CA SER A 75 32.59 3.80 -13.38
C SER A 75 33.00 4.42 -12.05
N GLN A 76 34.17 5.05 -12.00
CA GLN A 76 34.59 5.83 -10.84
C GLN A 76 33.59 6.95 -10.50
N LYS A 77 32.92 7.52 -11.50
CA LYS A 77 31.89 8.56 -11.28
C LYS A 77 30.61 8.02 -10.63
N ASP A 78 30.39 6.72 -10.64
CA ASP A 78 29.22 6.09 -10.04
C ASP A 78 29.33 5.98 -8.52
N ILE A 79 30.48 6.37 -7.92
CA ILE A 79 30.64 6.50 -6.46
C ILE A 79 29.57 7.39 -5.81
N ARG A 80 28.99 8.33 -6.56
CA ARG A 80 27.87 9.17 -6.14
C ARG A 80 26.59 8.40 -5.80
N MET A 81 26.48 7.15 -6.22
CA MET A 81 25.35 6.28 -5.89
C MET A 81 25.53 5.61 -4.51
N MET A 82 26.73 5.66 -3.93
CA MET A 82 27.00 5.17 -2.58
C MET A 82 26.51 6.21 -1.56
N THR A 83 25.66 5.79 -0.62
CA THR A 83 25.27 6.62 0.53
C THR A 83 26.35 6.50 1.59
N ILE A 84 26.95 7.63 1.98
CA ILE A 84 27.89 7.72 3.11
C ILE A 84 27.09 8.27 4.29
N TYR A 85 27.14 7.58 5.43
CA TYR A 85 26.50 7.97 6.69
C TYR A 85 27.54 8.54 7.66
#